data_AF-A0A923TNL9-F1
#
_entry.id   AF-A0A923TNL9-F1
#
_cell.length_a   1.000
_cell.length_b   1.000
_cell.length_c   1.000
_cell.angle_alpha   90.00
_cell.angle_beta   90.00
_cell.angle_gamma   90.00
#
_symmetry.space_group_name_H-M   'P 1'
#
loop_
_entity.id
_entity.type
_entity.pdbx_description
1 polymer ?
#
loop_
_entity_poly.entity_id
_entity_poly.type
_entity_poly.pdbx_seq_one_letter_code
_entity_poly.pdbx_strand_id
1 'polypeptide(L)'
;MSRLPDSTRPASDPYDADRPLMLRCGCGQDHAPGEHAAAVAASAEEHSRNFVEATLMKAMFPVDAVRRNFLRAVGANTARAAIASVLPISALQAMAQERGPIEKKDLKIGFIAITCAAPLIMADPLGFYKKEGLNVQLNKTAGWALIRDKMINKEHDASHFLSPMPLAMTMGLGSNQVNMNVASIQNTNGQAITLHVKHKDKRDPRQWKGMKFAVPFEYSMHNFLLRYYLA
;
A
#
# COMPACT_ATOMS: atom_id res chain seq x y z
N MET A 1 4.10 -33.28 4.61
CA MET A 1 3.77 -33.35 3.17
C MET A 1 3.44 -31.94 2.67
N SER A 2 4.43 -31.24 2.10
CA SER A 2 4.17 -29.94 1.45
C SER A 2 3.41 -30.21 0.15
N ARG A 3 2.14 -29.81 0.09
CA ARG A 3 1.42 -29.78 -1.18
C ARG A 3 2.16 -28.81 -2.09
N LEU A 4 2.65 -29.30 -3.23
CA LEU A 4 3.17 -28.45 -4.29
C LEU A 4 2.09 -27.40 -4.64
N PRO A 5 2.48 -26.14 -4.92
CA PRO A 5 1.53 -25.13 -5.37
C PRO A 5 0.93 -25.60 -6.69
N ASP A 6 -0.39 -25.79 -6.66
CA ASP A 6 -1.20 -26.18 -7.80
C ASP A 6 -1.30 -24.99 -8.74
N SER A 7 -0.72 -25.12 -9.94
CA SER A 7 -0.60 -24.06 -10.95
C SER A 7 -1.94 -23.71 -11.64
N THR A 8 -3.06 -24.26 -11.16
CA THR A 8 -4.40 -24.05 -11.72
C THR A 8 -5.29 -23.13 -10.87
N ARG A 9 -4.81 -22.63 -9.72
CA ARG A 9 -5.61 -21.74 -8.86
C ARG A 9 -5.62 -20.31 -9.38
N PRO A 10 -6.79 -19.66 -9.45
CA PRO A 10 -6.87 -18.24 -9.84
C PRO A 10 -6.04 -17.39 -8.88
N ALA A 11 -5.38 -16.37 -9.43
CA ALA A 11 -4.40 -15.56 -8.73
C ALA A 11 -4.98 -14.87 -7.47
N SER A 12 -6.29 -14.58 -7.48
CA SER A 12 -7.05 -13.95 -6.39
C SER A 12 -8.37 -14.67 -6.04
N ASP A 13 -8.31 -15.75 -5.25
CA ASP A 13 -9.53 -16.37 -4.67
C ASP A 13 -9.77 -15.89 -3.23
N PRO A 14 -10.84 -15.09 -2.95
CA PRO A 14 -11.16 -14.64 -1.59
C PRO A 14 -11.59 -15.77 -0.65
N TYR A 15 -11.84 -16.98 -1.17
CA TYR A 15 -12.20 -18.17 -0.41
C TYR A 15 -10.99 -19.10 -0.18
N ASP A 16 -9.78 -18.72 -0.58
CA ASP A 16 -8.56 -19.45 -0.22
C ASP A 16 -8.22 -19.21 1.26
N ALA A 17 -8.24 -20.27 2.06
CA ALA A 17 -7.93 -20.23 3.48
C ALA A 17 -6.43 -20.08 3.77
N ASP A 18 -5.56 -20.34 2.79
CA ASP A 18 -4.11 -20.34 2.97
C ASP A 18 -3.47 -19.03 2.47
N ARG A 19 -4.25 -18.12 1.87
CA ARG A 19 -3.79 -16.80 1.39
C ARG A 19 -4.40 -15.63 2.16
N PRO A 20 -3.71 -14.49 2.31
CA PRO A 20 -4.33 -13.25 2.78
C PRO A 20 -5.34 -12.70 1.74
N LEU A 21 -6.46 -12.14 2.21
CA LEU A 21 -7.56 -11.63 1.35
C LEU A 21 -7.16 -10.56 0.32
N MET A 22 -6.09 -9.81 0.55
CA MET A 22 -5.70 -8.61 -0.23
C MET A 22 -4.17 -8.57 -0.43
N LEU A 23 -3.55 -9.70 -0.78
CA LEU A 23 -2.11 -9.73 -1.03
C LEU A 23 -1.80 -9.20 -2.44
N ARG A 24 -1.26 -7.98 -2.52
CA ARG A 24 -0.75 -7.39 -3.77
C ARG A 24 0.74 -7.64 -3.92
N CYS A 25 1.17 -8.14 -5.08
CA CYS A 25 2.58 -8.25 -5.42
C CYS A 25 3.15 -6.86 -5.78
N GLY A 26 4.46 -6.68 -5.63
CA GLY A 26 5.16 -5.43 -5.96
C GLY A 26 5.07 -5.02 -7.44
N CYS A 27 4.68 -5.93 -8.34
CA CYS A 27 4.39 -5.63 -9.75
C CYS A 27 2.98 -5.04 -9.97
N GLY A 28 2.16 -4.92 -8.91
CA GLY A 28 0.79 -4.43 -8.99
C GLY A 28 -0.27 -5.50 -9.31
N GLN A 29 0.12 -6.77 -9.46
CA GLN A 29 -0.79 -7.89 -9.70
C GLN A 29 -1.07 -8.67 -8.40
N ASP A 30 -2.23 -9.32 -8.33
CA ASP A 30 -2.66 -10.10 -7.16
C ASP A 30 -2.13 -11.54 -7.28
N HIS A 31 -0.85 -11.76 -6.96
CA HIS A 31 -0.27 -13.09 -6.87
C HIS A 31 0.80 -13.17 -5.77
N ALA A 32 1.14 -14.37 -5.31
CA ALA A 32 2.25 -14.53 -4.36
C ALA A 32 3.61 -14.22 -5.03
N PRO A 33 4.63 -13.77 -4.30
CA PRO A 33 5.95 -13.49 -4.86
C PRO A 33 6.57 -14.68 -5.62
N GLY A 34 6.29 -15.93 -5.20
CA GLY A 34 6.77 -17.15 -5.86
C GLY A 34 5.99 -17.59 -7.10
N GLU A 35 4.89 -16.92 -7.42
CA GLU A 35 3.97 -17.29 -8.51
C GLU A 35 4.02 -16.31 -9.69
N HIS A 36 5.00 -15.41 -9.67
CA HIS A 36 5.15 -14.37 -10.68
C HIS A 36 5.30 -14.94 -12.10
N ALA A 37 5.90 -16.13 -12.23
CA ALA A 37 6.06 -16.81 -13.52
C ALA A 37 4.79 -17.52 -14.02
N ALA A 38 3.81 -17.78 -13.13
CA ALA A 38 2.57 -18.52 -13.44
C ALA A 38 1.33 -17.61 -13.51
N ALA A 39 1.49 -16.30 -13.29
CA ALA A 39 0.39 -15.35 -13.28
C ALA A 39 -0.20 -15.20 -14.70
N VAL A 40 -1.31 -15.89 -14.96
CA VAL A 40 -2.20 -15.56 -16.07
C VAL A 40 -2.92 -14.27 -15.69
N ALA A 41 -2.86 -13.26 -16.56
CA ALA A 41 -3.57 -12.01 -16.34
C ALA A 41 -5.09 -12.28 -16.27
N ALA A 42 -5.66 -12.22 -15.07
CA ALA A 42 -7.10 -12.25 -14.88
C ALA A 42 -7.74 -11.08 -15.65
N SER A 43 -8.93 -11.29 -16.22
CA SER A 43 -9.64 -10.21 -16.90
C SER A 43 -10.00 -9.08 -15.92
N ALA A 44 -10.18 -7.85 -16.41
CA ALA A 44 -10.59 -6.73 -15.56
C ALA A 44 -11.91 -7.01 -14.81
N GLU A 45 -12.82 -7.76 -15.44
CA GLU A 45 -14.07 -8.21 -14.83
C GLU A 45 -13.84 -9.21 -13.70
N GLU A 46 -12.93 -10.16 -13.87
CA GLU A 46 -12.57 -11.12 -12.85
C GLU A 46 -11.89 -10.44 -11.65
N HIS A 47 -11.01 -9.47 -11.89
CA HIS A 47 -10.38 -8.68 -10.84
C HIS A 47 -11.43 -7.88 -10.04
N SER A 48 -12.38 -7.23 -10.73
CA SER A 48 -13.48 -6.51 -10.08
C SER A 48 -14.34 -7.44 -9.22
N ARG A 49 -14.71 -8.62 -9.76
CA ARG A 49 -15.49 -9.65 -9.06
C ARG A 49 -14.80 -10.12 -7.78
N ASN A 50 -13.52 -10.47 -7.89
CA ASN A 50 -12.73 -10.98 -6.78
C ASN A 50 -12.52 -9.88 -5.72
N PHE A 51 -12.37 -8.62 -6.12
CA PHE A 51 -12.27 -7.49 -5.18
C PHE A 51 -13.56 -7.27 -4.38
N VAL A 52 -14.74 -7.34 -5.03
CA VAL A 52 -16.04 -7.24 -4.36
C VAL A 52 -16.20 -8.38 -3.35
N GLU A 53 -15.93 -9.62 -3.78
CA GLU A 53 -16.02 -10.79 -2.90
C GLU A 53 -15.00 -10.74 -1.74
N ALA A 54 -13.78 -10.25 -1.99
CA ALA A 54 -12.76 -10.06 -0.95
C ALA A 54 -13.16 -8.99 0.07
N THR A 55 -13.73 -7.88 -0.39
CA THR A 55 -14.24 -6.81 0.48
C THR A 55 -15.38 -7.31 1.35
N LEU A 56 -16.29 -8.09 0.76
CA LEU A 56 -17.38 -8.72 1.50
C LEU A 56 -16.85 -9.70 2.56
N MET A 57 -15.92 -10.57 2.17
CA MET A 57 -15.28 -11.49 3.11
C MET A 57 -14.57 -10.76 4.25
N LYS A 58 -13.91 -9.64 3.96
CA LYS A 58 -13.26 -8.81 4.98
C LYS A 58 -14.28 -8.16 5.93
N ALA A 59 -15.45 -7.78 5.42
CA ALA A 59 -16.53 -7.23 6.24
C ALA A 59 -17.17 -8.30 7.14
N MET A 60 -17.43 -9.49 6.62
CA MET A 60 -17.99 -10.62 7.40
C MET A 60 -16.99 -11.20 8.39
N PHE A 61 -15.71 -11.23 8.03
CA PHE A 61 -14.61 -11.76 8.84
C PHE A 61 -13.50 -10.71 8.99
N PRO A 62 -13.66 -9.71 9.89
CA PRO A 62 -12.67 -8.67 10.09
C PRO A 62 -11.30 -9.22 10.51
N VAL A 63 -11.29 -10.33 11.25
CA VAL A 63 -10.10 -11.03 11.72
C VAL A 63 -9.76 -12.19 10.78
N ASP A 64 -8.59 -12.11 10.15
CA ASP A 64 -8.15 -13.06 9.11
C ASP A 64 -8.11 -14.51 9.62
N ALA A 65 -7.67 -14.72 10.86
CA ALA A 65 -7.61 -16.05 11.48
C ALA A 65 -9.01 -16.71 11.57
N VAL A 66 -10.05 -15.93 11.84
CA VAL A 66 -11.43 -16.43 11.90
C VAL A 66 -11.91 -16.85 10.51
N ARG A 67 -11.65 -16.03 9.49
CA ARG A 67 -11.94 -16.37 8.09
C ARG A 67 -11.31 -17.71 7.70
N ARG A 68 -10.02 -17.87 7.98
CA ARG A 68 -9.26 -19.08 7.64
C ARG A 68 -9.80 -20.31 8.37
N ASN A 69 -10.12 -20.19 9.65
CA ASN A 69 -10.69 -21.29 10.42
C ASN A 69 -12.07 -21.69 9.90
N PHE A 70 -12.92 -20.72 9.57
CA PHE A 70 -14.22 -20.96 8.95
C PHE A 70 -14.06 -21.68 7.61
N LEU A 71 -13.25 -21.14 6.69
CA LEU A 71 -13.02 -21.74 5.37
C LEU A 71 -12.43 -23.15 5.45
N ARG A 72 -11.55 -23.42 6.43
CA ARG A 72 -11.01 -24.77 6.68
C ARG A 72 -12.06 -25.72 7.25
N ALA A 73 -13.00 -25.22 8.05
CA ALA A 73 -14.06 -26.01 8.65
C ALA A 73 -15.16 -26.40 7.64
N VAL A 74 -15.60 -25.45 6.80
CA VAL A 74 -16.74 -25.68 5.89
C VAL A 74 -16.35 -25.98 4.44
N GLY A 75 -15.12 -25.61 4.03
CA GLY A 75 -14.65 -25.69 2.65
C GLY A 75 -15.09 -24.49 1.79
N ALA A 76 -14.27 -24.13 0.80
CA ALA A 76 -14.46 -22.94 -0.04
C ALA A 76 -15.81 -22.92 -0.80
N ASN A 77 -16.21 -24.05 -1.39
CA ASN A 77 -17.46 -24.14 -2.15
C ASN A 77 -18.70 -23.98 -1.26
N THR A 78 -18.69 -24.59 -0.08
CA THR A 78 -19.78 -24.47 0.90
C THR A 78 -19.87 -23.04 1.43
N ALA A 79 -18.72 -22.41 1.71
CA ALA A 79 -18.67 -21.00 2.09
C ALA A 79 -19.25 -20.08 1.00
N ARG A 80 -18.88 -20.29 -0.28
CA ARG A 80 -19.45 -19.55 -1.42
C ARG A 80 -20.97 -19.68 -1.47
N ALA A 81 -21.50 -20.91 -1.39
CA ALA A 81 -22.94 -21.15 -1.43
C ALA A 81 -23.68 -20.52 -0.24
N ALA A 82 -23.11 -20.64 0.98
CA ALA A 82 -23.70 -20.05 2.18
C ALA A 82 -23.77 -18.52 2.07
N ILE A 83 -22.70 -17.84 1.67
CA ILE A 83 -22.68 -16.38 1.53
C ILE A 83 -23.64 -15.93 0.43
N ALA A 84 -23.64 -16.60 -0.73
CA ALA A 84 -24.57 -16.29 -1.82
C ALA A 84 -26.05 -16.47 -1.44
N SER A 85 -26.34 -17.32 -0.45
CA SER A 85 -27.73 -17.54 0.00
C SER A 85 -28.28 -16.39 0.85
N VAL A 86 -27.41 -15.61 1.51
CA VAL A 86 -27.82 -14.53 2.41
C VAL A 86 -27.51 -13.15 1.81
N LEU A 87 -26.64 -13.08 0.80
CA LEU A 87 -26.21 -11.83 0.17
C LEU A 87 -26.32 -11.94 -1.35
N PRO A 88 -26.94 -10.95 -2.03
CA PRO A 88 -27.08 -10.95 -3.48
C PRO A 88 -25.76 -10.51 -4.14
N ILE A 89 -24.75 -11.37 -4.10
CA ILE A 89 -23.39 -11.10 -4.60
C ILE A 89 -23.43 -10.61 -6.05
N SER A 90 -24.26 -11.22 -6.90
CA SER A 90 -24.40 -10.85 -8.32
C SER A 90 -24.95 -9.44 -8.51
N ALA A 91 -25.89 -9.01 -7.67
CA ALA A 91 -26.46 -7.66 -7.72
C ALA A 91 -25.44 -6.62 -7.22
N LEU A 92 -24.70 -6.95 -6.16
CA LEU A 92 -23.60 -6.11 -5.65
C LEU A 92 -22.48 -5.94 -6.69
N GLN A 93 -22.15 -7.01 -7.43
CA GLN A 93 -21.19 -6.96 -8.53
C GLN A 93 -21.67 -6.09 -9.69
N ALA A 94 -22.96 -6.18 -10.05
CA ALA A 94 -23.56 -5.34 -11.07
C ALA A 94 -23.53 -3.85 -10.67
N MET A 95 -23.87 -3.53 -9.42
CA MET A 95 -23.77 -2.16 -8.89
C MET A 95 -22.33 -1.64 -8.83
N ALA A 96 -21.36 -2.51 -8.54
CA ALA A 96 -19.94 -2.13 -8.47
C ALA A 96 -19.32 -1.83 -9.85
N GLN A 97 -19.94 -2.28 -10.95
CA GLN A 97 -19.50 -1.92 -12.30
C GLN A 97 -19.90 -0.49 -12.70
N GLU A 98 -20.94 0.06 -12.10
CA GLU A 98 -21.30 1.46 -12.31
C GLU A 98 -20.34 2.34 -11.50
N ARG A 99 -19.56 3.17 -12.18
CA ARG A 99 -18.77 4.23 -11.51
C ARG A 99 -19.76 5.20 -10.86
N GLY A 100 -20.08 4.95 -9.59
CA GLY A 100 -20.84 5.88 -8.77
C GLY A 100 -20.17 7.26 -8.72
N PRO A 101 -20.92 8.30 -8.34
CA PRO A 101 -20.36 9.64 -8.21
C PRO A 101 -19.25 9.64 -7.15
N ILE A 102 -18.13 10.32 -7.45
CA ILE A 102 -17.02 10.50 -6.51
C ILE A 102 -17.53 11.20 -5.24
N GLU A 103 -17.27 10.60 -4.09
CA GLU A 103 -17.79 11.03 -2.79
C GLU A 103 -17.15 12.34 -2.31
N LYS A 104 -15.89 12.60 -2.69
CA LYS A 104 -15.16 13.82 -2.38
C LYS A 104 -14.27 14.25 -3.56
N LYS A 105 -14.61 15.40 -4.16
CA LYS A 105 -13.88 15.94 -5.32
C LYS A 105 -12.71 16.82 -4.93
N ASP A 106 -12.86 17.64 -3.89
CA ASP A 106 -11.83 18.57 -3.42
C ASP A 106 -10.89 17.88 -2.44
N LEU A 107 -9.63 17.66 -2.83
CA LEU A 107 -8.63 16.96 -2.02
C LEU A 107 -7.44 17.85 -1.70
N LYS A 108 -6.99 17.83 -0.45
CA LYS A 108 -5.73 18.45 -0.01
C LYS A 108 -4.64 17.41 0.07
N ILE A 109 -3.63 17.50 -0.79
CA ILE A 109 -2.53 16.51 -0.85
C ILE A 109 -1.22 17.16 -0.38
N GLY A 110 -0.69 16.69 0.75
CA GLY A 110 0.59 17.18 1.29
C GLY A 110 1.80 16.55 0.60
N PHE A 111 2.86 17.31 0.36
CA PHE A 111 4.13 16.77 -0.13
C PHE A 111 5.35 17.54 0.36
N ILE A 112 6.51 16.87 0.36
CA ILE A 112 7.82 17.53 0.42
C ILE A 112 8.38 17.65 -0.99
N ALA A 113 8.91 18.82 -1.32
CA ALA A 113 9.47 19.14 -2.63
C ALA A 113 10.83 18.46 -2.86
N ILE A 114 10.77 17.15 -3.11
CA ILE A 114 11.86 16.30 -3.58
C ILE A 114 11.41 15.53 -4.82
N THR A 115 12.35 15.01 -5.61
CA THR A 115 12.07 14.35 -6.90
C THR A 115 11.06 13.22 -6.79
N CYS A 116 10.98 12.52 -5.65
CA CYS A 116 10.04 11.44 -5.40
C CYS A 116 8.56 11.88 -5.49
N ALA A 117 8.27 13.16 -5.23
CA ALA A 117 6.92 13.71 -5.31
C ALA A 117 6.48 14.06 -6.74
N ALA A 118 7.35 13.88 -7.75
CA ALA A 118 7.07 14.28 -9.13
C ALA A 118 5.74 13.75 -9.69
N PRO A 119 5.32 12.49 -9.44
CA PRO A 119 4.03 12.01 -9.93
C PRO A 119 2.84 12.81 -9.39
N LEU A 120 2.87 13.21 -8.11
CA LEU A 120 1.81 14.01 -7.51
C LEU A 120 1.79 15.44 -8.04
N ILE A 121 2.99 16.02 -8.23
CA ILE A 121 3.14 17.41 -8.70
C ILE A 121 2.74 17.53 -10.17
N MET A 122 3.20 16.59 -11.01
CA MET A 122 2.96 16.64 -12.45
C MET A 122 1.55 16.22 -12.86
N ALA A 123 0.82 15.51 -11.99
CA ALA A 123 -0.56 15.11 -12.27
C ALA A 123 -1.51 16.30 -12.50
N ASP A 124 -1.23 17.47 -11.93
CA ASP A 124 -2.03 18.69 -12.14
C ASP A 124 -1.81 19.33 -13.52
N PRO A 125 -0.58 19.76 -13.91
CA PRO A 125 -0.35 20.36 -15.23
C PRO A 125 -0.59 19.39 -16.39
N LEU A 126 -0.50 18.07 -16.16
CA LEU A 126 -0.85 17.04 -17.15
C LEU A 126 -2.35 16.73 -17.20
N GLY A 127 -3.16 17.34 -16.32
CA GLY A 127 -4.62 17.20 -16.30
C GLY A 127 -5.13 15.85 -15.78
N PHE A 128 -4.29 15.04 -15.12
CA PHE A 128 -4.67 13.71 -14.62
C PHE A 128 -5.70 13.79 -13.49
N TYR A 129 -5.58 14.75 -12.57
CA TYR A 129 -6.61 14.92 -11.53
C TYR A 129 -7.97 15.27 -12.11
N LYS A 130 -8.00 16.24 -13.05
CA LYS A 130 -9.23 16.66 -13.73
C LYS A 130 -9.87 15.53 -14.54
N LYS A 131 -9.05 14.70 -15.19
CA LYS A 131 -9.52 13.51 -15.93
C LYS A 131 -10.27 12.54 -15.03
N GLU A 132 -9.84 12.40 -13.78
CA GLU A 132 -10.51 11.59 -12.76
C GLU A 132 -11.56 12.38 -11.95
N GLY A 133 -11.96 13.58 -12.38
CA GLY A 133 -13.00 14.38 -11.72
C GLY A 133 -12.62 14.97 -10.36
N LEU A 134 -11.32 15.05 -10.05
CA LEU A 134 -10.78 15.56 -8.79
C LEU A 134 -10.28 17.00 -8.93
N ASN A 135 -10.52 17.80 -7.89
CA ASN A 135 -9.93 19.12 -7.69
C ASN A 135 -8.88 19.04 -6.58
N VAL A 136 -7.60 18.99 -6.94
CA VAL A 136 -6.51 18.72 -5.99
C VAL A 136 -5.75 19.99 -5.64
N GLN A 137 -5.65 20.28 -4.35
CA GLN A 137 -4.76 21.28 -3.80
C GLN A 137 -3.47 20.63 -3.29
N LEU A 138 -2.35 20.86 -3.98
CA LEU A 138 -1.03 20.38 -3.56
C LEU A 138 -0.41 21.32 -2.51
N ASN A 139 -0.17 20.79 -1.32
CA ASN A 139 0.35 21.54 -0.17
C ASN A 139 1.81 21.18 0.12
N LYS A 140 2.73 22.06 -0.30
CA LYS A 140 4.15 21.93 0.05
C LYS A 140 4.33 22.06 1.56
N THR A 141 5.00 21.10 2.17
CA THR A 141 5.23 21.02 3.62
C THR A 141 6.72 21.01 3.94
N ALA A 142 7.11 21.66 5.05
CA ALA A 142 8.51 21.92 5.37
C ALA A 142 9.28 20.72 5.96
N GLY A 143 8.60 19.66 6.41
CA GLY A 143 9.26 18.51 7.03
C GLY A 143 8.34 17.33 7.27
N TRP A 144 8.93 16.16 7.50
CA TRP A 144 8.20 14.89 7.63
C TRP A 144 7.34 14.82 8.89
N ALA A 145 7.78 15.44 10.00
CA ALA A 145 6.96 15.56 11.20
C ALA A 145 5.67 16.35 10.92
N LEU A 146 5.75 17.46 10.19
CA LEU A 146 4.57 18.24 9.80
C LEU A 146 3.67 17.50 8.81
N ILE A 147 4.22 16.70 7.90
CA ILE A 147 3.43 15.82 7.02
C ILE A 147 2.59 14.86 7.87
N ARG A 148 3.22 14.19 8.85
CA ARG A 148 2.55 13.30 9.80
C ARG A 148 1.46 14.04 10.56
N ASP A 149 1.78 15.17 11.18
CA ASP A 149 0.86 15.90 12.06
C ASP A 149 -0.36 16.43 11.28
N LYS A 150 -0.16 16.95 10.07
CA LYS A 150 -1.26 17.39 9.19
C LYS A 150 -2.16 16.25 8.73
N MET A 151 -1.62 15.06 8.51
CA MET A 151 -2.43 13.88 8.20
C MET A 151 -3.21 13.38 9.41
N ILE A 152 -2.61 13.37 10.61
CA ILE A 152 -3.32 13.04 11.86
C ILE A 152 -4.47 14.01 12.12
N ASN A 153 -4.24 15.30 11.89
CA ASN A 153 -5.24 16.36 12.09
C ASN A 153 -6.26 16.48 10.96
N LYS A 154 -6.20 15.62 9.93
CA LYS A 154 -7.06 15.68 8.73
C LYS A 154 -7.00 17.01 7.99
N GLU A 155 -5.88 17.73 8.09
CA GLU A 155 -5.59 18.91 7.25
C GLU A 155 -5.24 18.50 5.82
N HIS A 156 -4.74 17.28 5.66
CA HIS A 156 -4.48 16.61 4.39
C HIS A 156 -5.38 15.37 4.26
N ASP A 157 -5.91 15.15 3.06
CA ASP A 157 -6.66 13.94 2.70
C ASP A 157 -5.73 12.79 2.33
N ALA A 158 -4.61 13.13 1.70
CA ALA A 158 -3.53 12.21 1.37
C ALA A 158 -2.19 12.93 1.46
N SER A 159 -1.09 12.19 1.55
CA SER A 159 0.23 12.80 1.53
C SER A 159 1.29 11.88 0.96
N HIS A 160 2.33 12.49 0.39
CA HIS A 160 3.59 11.80 0.12
C HIS A 160 4.29 11.49 1.45
N PHE A 161 4.61 10.20 1.65
CA PHE A 161 5.26 9.70 2.85
C PHE A 161 6.55 8.94 2.55
N LEU A 162 7.45 8.90 3.53
CA LEU A 162 8.52 7.90 3.56
C LEU A 162 7.89 6.55 3.86
N SER A 163 8.28 5.49 3.14
CA SER A 163 7.60 4.19 3.16
C SER A 163 7.31 3.61 4.56
N PRO A 164 8.17 3.78 5.60
CA PRO A 164 7.87 3.28 6.94
C PRO A 164 6.88 4.14 7.74
N MET A 165 6.65 5.40 7.38
CA MET A 165 5.81 6.32 8.17
C MET A 165 4.36 5.83 8.29
N PRO A 166 3.64 5.43 7.22
CA PRO A 166 2.26 4.96 7.34
C PRO A 166 2.13 3.75 8.29
N LEU A 167 3.12 2.85 8.26
CA LEU A 167 3.16 1.69 9.15
C LEU A 167 3.40 2.12 10.60
N ALA A 168 4.39 2.98 10.85
CA ALA A 168 4.66 3.52 12.17
C ALA A 168 3.45 4.25 12.76
N MET A 169 2.77 5.08 11.97
CA MET A 169 1.54 5.78 12.37
C MET A 169 0.41 4.81 12.73
N THR A 170 0.21 3.75 11.92
CA THR A 170 -0.80 2.71 12.17
C THR A 170 -0.52 1.93 13.45
N MET A 171 0.76 1.78 13.81
CA MET A 171 1.21 1.13 15.05
C MET A 171 1.31 2.09 16.25
N GLY A 172 1.06 3.40 16.08
CA GLY A 172 1.21 4.39 17.14
C GLY A 172 2.67 4.66 17.55
N LEU A 173 3.62 4.37 16.67
CA LEU A 173 5.04 4.59 16.93
C LEU A 173 5.43 6.04 16.61
N GLY A 174 5.80 6.79 17.65
CA GLY A 174 6.25 8.18 17.53
C GLY A 174 5.14 9.20 17.27
N SER A 175 3.86 8.83 17.38
CA SER A 175 2.69 9.72 17.37
C SER A 175 1.44 9.01 17.90
N ASN A 176 0.32 9.73 17.96
CA ASN A 176 -0.99 9.11 18.11
C ASN A 176 -1.22 8.07 17.00
N GLN A 177 -1.87 6.96 17.37
CA GLN A 177 -2.19 5.89 16.44
C GLN A 177 -3.27 6.36 15.46
N VAL A 178 -2.95 6.27 14.17
CA VAL A 178 -3.89 6.56 13.08
C VAL A 178 -3.73 5.50 12.01
N ASN A 179 -4.82 4.82 11.66
CA ASN A 179 -4.82 3.83 10.59
C ASN A 179 -4.54 4.51 9.25
N MET A 180 -3.49 4.06 8.57
CA MET A 180 -3.08 4.59 7.27
C MET A 180 -3.19 3.52 6.20
N ASN A 181 -3.61 3.93 5.00
CA ASN A 181 -3.57 3.10 3.80
C ASN A 181 -2.50 3.62 2.84
N VAL A 182 -1.76 2.70 2.22
CA VAL A 182 -0.78 3.02 1.19
C VAL A 182 -1.45 2.85 -0.17
N ALA A 183 -1.67 3.96 -0.88
CA ALA A 183 -2.31 3.94 -2.19
C ALA A 183 -1.36 3.48 -3.30
N SER A 184 -0.14 3.99 -3.32
CA SER A 184 0.86 3.64 -4.34
C SER A 184 2.28 3.91 -3.85
N ILE A 185 3.24 3.25 -4.50
CA ILE A 185 4.67 3.55 -4.36
C ILE A 185 5.05 4.53 -5.48
N GLN A 186 5.47 5.73 -5.11
CA GLN A 186 5.75 6.80 -6.08
C GLN A 186 7.09 6.64 -6.81
N ASN A 187 8.07 6.03 -6.13
CA ASN A 187 9.37 5.76 -6.72
C ASN A 187 10.08 4.62 -5.99
N THR A 188 11.07 4.06 -6.67
CA THR A 188 12.16 3.30 -6.09
C THR A 188 13.46 4.04 -6.37
N ASN A 189 14.49 3.84 -5.53
CA ASN A 189 15.81 4.47 -5.68
C ASN A 189 15.78 6.01 -5.54
N GLY A 190 16.84 6.68 -6.01
CA GLY A 190 16.98 8.14 -5.98
C GLY A 190 17.44 8.73 -4.63
N GLN A 191 17.82 7.88 -3.67
CA GLN A 191 18.39 8.28 -2.39
C GLN A 191 19.91 8.13 -2.38
N ALA A 192 20.60 8.91 -1.56
CA ALA A 192 22.04 8.86 -1.43
C ALA A 192 22.49 9.03 0.03
N ILE A 193 23.58 8.35 0.38
CA ILE A 193 24.36 8.64 1.58
C ILE A 193 25.51 9.55 1.13
N THR A 194 25.58 10.75 1.69
CA THR A 194 26.61 11.73 1.35
C THR A 194 27.49 12.02 2.55
N LEU A 195 28.77 12.27 2.27
CA LEU A 195 29.74 12.73 3.26
C LEU A 195 30.25 14.10 2.86
N HIS A 196 30.64 14.90 3.86
CA HIS A 196 31.36 16.13 3.61
C HIS A 196 32.69 15.86 2.88
N VAL A 197 33.11 16.75 1.99
CA VAL A 197 34.32 16.60 1.13
C VAL A 197 35.59 16.26 1.93
N LYS A 198 35.68 16.72 3.17
CA LYS A 198 36.76 16.38 4.13
C LYS A 198 36.91 14.87 4.42
N HIS A 199 35.92 14.06 4.04
CA HIS A 199 35.90 12.61 4.23
C HIS A 199 35.94 11.85 2.89
N LYS A 200 36.33 12.49 1.78
CA LYS A 200 36.36 11.88 0.43
C LYS A 200 37.12 10.53 0.36
N ASP A 201 38.15 10.37 1.18
CA ASP A 201 38.99 9.16 1.21
C ASP A 201 38.43 8.07 2.15
N LYS A 202 37.39 8.39 2.94
CA LYS A 202 36.70 7.48 3.86
C LYS A 202 35.48 6.87 3.19
N ARG A 203 35.67 6.11 2.10
CA ARG A 203 34.54 5.50 1.37
C ARG A 203 34.03 4.19 1.99
N ASP A 204 34.87 3.50 2.77
CA ASP A 204 34.49 2.28 3.48
C ASP A 204 33.76 2.63 4.80
N PRO A 205 32.49 2.17 5.00
CA PRO A 205 31.72 2.36 6.24
C PRO A 205 32.44 1.95 7.52
N ARG A 206 33.37 0.99 7.45
CA ARG A 206 34.18 0.57 8.61
C ARG A 206 35.01 1.71 9.19
N GLN A 207 35.31 2.72 8.39
CA GLN A 207 36.06 3.92 8.79
C GLN A 207 35.17 5.00 9.42
N TRP A 208 33.86 4.79 9.51
CA TRP A 208 32.89 5.79 9.96
C TRP A 208 32.55 5.68 11.45
N LYS A 209 33.25 4.82 12.20
CA LYS A 209 33.08 4.67 13.64
C LYS A 209 33.24 6.04 14.34
N GLY A 210 32.25 6.40 15.15
CA GLY A 210 32.21 7.68 15.86
C GLY A 210 31.66 8.86 15.06
N MET A 211 31.34 8.68 13.77
CA MET A 211 30.62 9.71 13.01
C MET A 211 29.17 9.84 13.49
N LYS A 212 28.63 11.06 13.39
CA LYS A 212 27.21 11.35 13.63
C LYS A 212 26.54 11.60 12.28
N PHE A 213 25.44 10.91 12.04
CA PHE A 213 24.69 11.01 10.78
C PHE A 213 23.36 11.71 11.02
N ALA A 214 23.01 12.63 10.11
CA ALA A 214 21.68 13.18 10.04
C ALA A 214 20.79 12.26 9.19
N VAL A 215 19.56 12.04 9.65
CA VAL A 215 18.51 11.34 8.88
C VAL A 215 17.28 12.23 8.79
N PRO A 216 16.52 12.20 7.68
CA PRO A 216 15.38 13.11 7.50
C PRO A 216 14.24 12.87 8.51
N PHE A 217 14.08 11.63 8.96
CA PHE A 217 13.09 11.23 9.94
C PHE A 217 13.44 9.87 10.54
N GLU A 218 12.98 9.58 11.75
CA GLU A 218 13.29 8.33 12.46
C GLU A 218 12.71 7.12 11.72
N TYR A 219 11.41 7.14 11.41
CA TYR A 219 10.74 6.10 10.63
C TYR A 219 10.88 6.38 9.12
N SER A 220 12.10 6.27 8.60
CA SER A 220 12.39 6.55 7.18
C SER A 220 13.22 5.46 6.49
N MET A 221 13.01 5.32 5.18
CA MET A 221 13.86 4.48 4.33
C MET A 221 15.34 4.91 4.41
N HIS A 222 15.62 6.21 4.57
CA HIS A 222 16.99 6.72 4.71
C HIS A 222 17.68 6.17 5.96
N ASN A 223 16.97 6.18 7.11
CA ASN A 223 17.51 5.65 8.35
C ASN A 223 17.75 4.13 8.24
N PHE A 224 16.82 3.40 7.61
CA PHE A 224 16.97 1.96 7.42
C PHE A 224 18.10 1.60 6.45
N LEU A 225 18.20 2.28 5.30
CA LEU A 225 19.27 2.08 4.33
C LEU A 225 20.64 2.45 4.92
N LEU A 226 20.72 3.53 5.69
CA LEU A 226 21.95 3.92 6.38
C LEU A 226 22.38 2.85 7.39
N ARG A 227 21.46 2.39 8.25
CA ARG A 227 21.74 1.34 9.24
C ARG A 227 22.16 0.04 8.57
N TYR A 228 21.48 -0.32 7.48
CA TYR A 228 21.82 -1.50 6.69
C TYR A 228 23.21 -1.39 6.07
N TYR A 229 23.57 -0.22 5.54
CA TYR A 229 24.89 0.02 4.94
C TYR A 229 26.03 0.09 5.97
N LEU A 230 25.71 0.43 7.22
CA LEU A 230 26.66 0.48 8.34
C LEU A 230 26.87 -0.86 9.07
N ALA A 231 25.94 -1.81 8.91
CA ALA A 231 25.96 -3.12 9.55
C ALA A 231 27.04 -4.03 8.95
#